data_AF-A0A9X0U6R0-F1
#
_entry.id   AF-A0A9X0U6R0-F1
#
_cell.length_a   1.000
_cell.length_b   1.000
_cell.length_c   1.000
_cell.angle_alpha   90.00
_cell.angle_beta   90.00
_cell.angle_gamma   90.00
#
_symmetry.space_group_name_H-M   'P 1'
#
loop_
_entity.id
_entity.type
_entity.pdbx_description
1 polymer ?
#
loop_
_entity_poly.entity_id
_entity_poly.type
_entity_poly.pdbx_seq_one_letter_code
_entity_poly.pdbx_strand_id
1 'polypeptide(L)'
;MDPNLAGPGGTATHVEPTGNLGNVEYFRAALSEEIQHANLLRSLIGKTSPTTDPIQTFYLPTGTFDTLSAFISVLNTLENTFIAAYLMATIEFAQMASDTRGGLVIERDASGGAYTARDLEYFAQVAASIMGVEAEHRVLGRVVMNQNPANNTNYERTDLLTTVYNGKRSAVAVLTPFLSPGAGLTAYSLQTALTNAPSVYLNVPGGPPKPPSYPAGH
;
A
#
# COMPACT_ATOMS: atom_id res chain seq x y z
N MET A 1 2.53 -10.80 23.64
CA MET A 1 2.79 -9.62 22.80
C MET A 1 4.19 -9.10 23.13
N ASP A 2 4.89 -8.57 22.13
CA ASP A 2 6.28 -8.12 22.21
C ASP A 2 6.39 -6.78 22.97
N PRO A 3 7.47 -6.52 23.75
CA PRO A 3 7.68 -5.23 24.43
C PRO A 3 7.86 -4.04 23.46
N ASN A 4 8.25 -4.28 22.20
CA ASN A 4 8.25 -3.25 21.17
C ASN A 4 6.84 -2.98 20.60
N LEU A 5 5.83 -3.73 21.04
CA LEU A 5 4.41 -3.53 20.73
C LEU A 5 3.62 -3.30 22.02
N ALA A 6 2.55 -4.05 22.29
CA ALA A 6 1.70 -3.79 23.46
C ALA A 6 2.26 -4.33 24.79
N GLY A 7 3.39 -5.04 24.79
CA GLY A 7 3.91 -5.76 25.97
C GLY A 7 3.13 -7.05 26.29
N PRO A 8 3.65 -7.92 27.18
CA PRO A 8 2.96 -9.16 27.55
C PRO A 8 1.57 -8.91 28.15
N GLY A 9 0.52 -9.47 27.55
CA GLY A 9 -0.87 -9.27 27.98
C GLY A 9 -1.58 -8.06 27.33
N GLY A 10 -0.82 -7.13 26.75
CA GLY A 10 -1.37 -5.96 26.07
C GLY A 10 -2.08 -6.27 24.76
N THR A 11 -2.86 -5.29 24.30
CA THR A 11 -3.65 -5.31 23.06
C THR A 11 -3.43 -4.04 22.25
N ALA A 12 -4.00 -3.97 21.05
CA ALA A 12 -3.91 -2.78 20.19
C ALA A 12 -4.54 -1.52 20.82
N THR A 13 -5.49 -1.68 21.75
CA THR A 13 -6.17 -0.56 22.44
C THR A 13 -5.82 -0.47 23.93
N HIS A 14 -4.97 -1.37 24.42
CA HIS A 14 -4.47 -1.37 25.79
C HIS A 14 -3.00 -1.78 25.82
N VAL A 15 -2.12 -0.79 25.81
CA VAL A 15 -0.68 -1.01 25.86
C VAL A 15 -0.21 -1.06 27.31
N GLU A 16 0.46 -2.15 27.67
CA GLU A 16 1.01 -2.34 29.00
C GLU A 16 2.19 -1.38 29.26
N PRO A 17 2.55 -1.10 30.53
CA PRO A 17 3.71 -0.24 30.85
C PRO A 17 5.05 -0.73 30.28
N THR A 18 5.15 -2.02 29.95
CA THR A 18 6.33 -2.65 29.34
C THR A 18 6.28 -2.66 27.81
N GLY A 19 5.20 -2.16 27.22
CA GLY A 19 5.02 -1.98 25.79
C GLY A 19 5.46 -0.59 25.29
N ASN A 20 5.27 -0.37 24.00
CA ASN A 20 5.51 0.89 23.31
C ASN A 20 4.22 1.38 22.63
N LEU A 21 3.59 2.39 23.24
CA LEU A 21 2.33 2.97 22.75
C LEU A 21 2.47 3.54 21.34
N GLY A 22 3.56 4.27 21.07
CA GLY A 22 3.79 4.90 19.76
C GLY A 22 3.85 3.88 18.64
N ASN A 23 4.55 2.76 18.85
CA ASN A 23 4.62 1.67 17.87
C ASN A 23 3.24 1.05 17.59
N VAL A 24 2.43 0.84 18.63
CA VAL A 24 1.07 0.28 18.48
C VAL A 24 0.13 1.26 17.77
N GLU A 25 0.17 2.54 18.12
CA GLU A 25 -0.61 3.57 17.44
C GLU A 25 -0.22 3.71 15.97
N TYR A 26 1.07 3.59 15.64
CA TYR A 26 1.53 3.64 14.27
C TYR A 26 1.00 2.46 13.44
N PHE A 27 0.99 1.22 13.96
CA PHE A 27 0.35 0.11 13.24
C PHE A 27 -1.16 0.29 13.06
N ARG A 28 -1.83 0.95 14.02
CA ARG A 28 -3.25 1.28 13.89
C ARG A 28 -3.49 2.35 12.82
N ALA A 29 -2.62 3.36 12.74
CA ALA A 29 -2.63 4.35 11.67
C ALA A 29 -2.41 3.68 10.30
N ALA A 30 -1.37 2.85 10.17
CA ALA A 30 -1.04 2.15 8.95
C ALA A 30 -2.22 1.29 8.45
N LEU A 31 -2.88 0.53 9.34
CA LEU A 31 -4.09 -0.21 8.96
C LEU A 31 -5.21 0.70 8.44
N SER A 32 -5.44 1.86 9.08
CA SER A 32 -6.43 2.82 8.61
C SER A 32 -6.04 3.41 7.25
N GLU A 33 -4.77 3.74 7.03
CA GLU A 33 -4.22 4.25 5.77
C GLU A 33 -4.41 3.24 4.63
N GLU A 34 -4.03 1.98 4.86
CA GLU A 34 -4.21 0.88 3.90
C GLU A 34 -5.68 0.69 3.49
N ILE A 35 -6.60 0.73 4.46
CA ILE A 35 -8.04 0.61 4.18
C ILE A 35 -8.50 1.78 3.32
N GLN A 36 -8.01 2.99 3.57
CA GLN A 36 -8.35 4.18 2.79
C GLN A 36 -7.75 4.14 1.37
N HIS A 37 -6.52 3.67 1.21
CA HIS A 37 -5.90 3.42 -0.09
C HIS A 37 -6.71 2.38 -0.88
N ALA A 38 -7.09 1.26 -0.27
CA ALA A 38 -7.93 0.24 -0.89
C ALA A 38 -9.32 0.79 -1.25
N ASN A 39 -9.95 1.61 -0.41
CA ASN A 39 -11.23 2.26 -0.70
C ASN A 39 -11.14 3.18 -1.92
N LEU A 40 -10.07 3.97 -2.02
CA LEU A 40 -9.82 4.81 -3.18
C LEU A 40 -9.69 3.95 -4.44
N LEU A 41 -8.79 2.96 -4.46
CA LEU A 41 -8.56 2.09 -5.62
C LEU A 41 -9.82 1.36 -6.06
N ARG A 42 -10.63 0.90 -5.09
CA ARG A 42 -11.93 0.28 -5.34
C ARG A 42 -12.90 1.22 -6.02
N SER A 43 -12.98 2.47 -5.55
CA SER A 43 -13.86 3.47 -6.16
C SER A 43 -13.49 3.77 -7.62
N LEU A 44 -12.19 3.74 -7.95
CA LEU A 44 -11.68 3.99 -9.31
C LEU A 44 -12.11 2.91 -10.32
N ILE A 45 -12.35 1.68 -9.87
CA ILE A 45 -12.87 0.58 -10.70
C ILE A 45 -14.40 0.46 -10.63
N GLY A 46 -15.09 1.52 -10.18
CA GLY A 46 -16.54 1.59 -10.12
C GLY A 46 -17.17 0.68 -9.05
N LYS A 47 -16.39 0.20 -8.08
CA LYS A 47 -16.87 -0.64 -7.00
C LYS A 47 -17.08 0.18 -5.73
N THR A 48 -18.06 -0.22 -4.94
CA THR A 48 -18.46 0.49 -3.71
C THR A 48 -18.34 -0.36 -2.45
N SER A 49 -18.07 -1.67 -2.59
CA SER A 49 -18.01 -2.61 -1.48
C SER A 49 -16.79 -3.52 -1.57
N PRO A 50 -16.04 -3.71 -0.47
CA PRO A 50 -14.93 -4.67 -0.44
C PRO A 50 -15.37 -6.10 -0.76
N THR A 51 -16.63 -6.46 -0.55
CA THR A 51 -17.16 -7.80 -0.89
C THR A 51 -17.16 -8.09 -2.39
N THR A 52 -17.04 -7.06 -3.24
CA THR A 52 -16.96 -7.22 -4.70
C THR A 52 -15.54 -7.10 -5.23
N ASP A 53 -14.54 -6.94 -4.36
CA ASP A 53 -13.14 -6.94 -4.77
C ASP A 53 -12.76 -8.28 -5.40
N PRO A 54 -11.92 -8.26 -6.46
CA PRO A 54 -11.59 -9.47 -7.20
C PRO A 54 -10.82 -10.50 -6.35
N ILE A 55 -10.16 -10.03 -5.29
CA ILE A 55 -9.38 -10.84 -4.35
C ILE A 55 -10.01 -10.70 -2.96
N GLN A 56 -10.41 -11.83 -2.37
CA GLN A 56 -10.99 -11.90 -1.03
C GLN A 56 -10.13 -12.67 -0.02
N THR A 57 -9.12 -13.39 -0.52
CA THR A 57 -8.26 -14.25 0.29
C THR A 57 -6.81 -14.00 -0.07
N PHE A 58 -6.00 -13.80 0.96
CA PHE A 58 -4.55 -13.65 0.86
C PHE A 58 -3.86 -14.83 1.53
N TYR A 59 -2.70 -15.20 1.04
CA TYR A 59 -1.93 -16.34 1.52
C TYR A 59 -0.58 -15.84 2.00
N LEU A 60 -0.33 -15.96 3.31
CA LEU A 60 0.92 -15.54 3.94
C LEU A 60 1.68 -16.78 4.43
N PRO A 61 3.01 -16.73 4.57
CA PRO A 61 3.77 -17.81 5.19
C PRO A 61 3.16 -18.25 6.54
N THR A 62 3.03 -19.56 6.75
CA THR A 62 2.52 -20.07 8.03
C THR A 62 3.41 -19.58 9.17
N GLY A 63 2.78 -19.04 10.22
CA GLY A 63 3.47 -18.44 11.36
C GLY A 63 3.87 -16.97 11.17
N THR A 64 3.40 -16.30 10.10
CA THR A 64 3.61 -14.85 9.89
C THR A 64 3.27 -14.03 11.14
N PHE A 65 2.21 -14.37 11.86
CA PHE A 65 1.76 -13.62 13.05
C PHE A 65 2.22 -14.22 14.39
N ASP A 66 3.06 -15.26 14.37
CA ASP A 66 3.51 -15.93 15.60
C ASP A 66 4.62 -15.13 16.32
N THR A 67 5.41 -14.38 15.54
CA THR A 67 6.51 -13.56 16.06
C THR A 67 6.57 -12.22 15.36
N LEU A 68 7.09 -11.21 16.07
CA LEU A 68 7.30 -9.89 15.49
C LEU A 68 8.23 -9.95 14.27
N SER A 69 9.32 -10.72 14.34
CA SER A 69 10.26 -10.84 13.23
C SER A 69 9.65 -11.45 11.97
N ALA A 70 8.78 -12.47 12.11
CA ALA A 70 8.09 -13.07 10.97
C ALA A 70 7.13 -12.08 10.31
N PHE A 71 6.35 -11.36 11.13
CA PHE A 71 5.42 -10.34 10.66
C PHE A 71 6.14 -9.22 9.92
N ILE A 72 7.20 -8.65 10.51
CA ILE A 72 7.96 -7.55 9.91
C ILE A 72 8.69 -7.99 8.63
N SER A 73 9.08 -9.26 8.50
CA SER A 73 9.66 -9.77 7.25
C SER A 73 8.65 -9.72 6.10
N VAL A 74 7.39 -10.07 6.36
CA VAL A 74 6.31 -10.00 5.37
C VAL A 74 5.96 -8.54 5.09
N LEU A 75 5.79 -7.73 6.13
CA LEU A 75 5.55 -6.28 6.02
C LEU A 75 6.59 -5.64 5.09
N ASN A 76 7.88 -5.76 5.40
CA ASN A 76 8.95 -5.19 4.58
C ASN A 76 8.92 -5.69 3.13
N THR A 77 8.56 -6.94 2.89
CA THR A 77 8.44 -7.47 1.52
C THR A 77 7.31 -6.76 0.76
N LEU A 78 6.15 -6.62 1.41
CA LEU A 78 5.00 -5.93 0.83
C LEU A 78 5.29 -4.44 0.63
N GLU A 79 5.80 -3.74 1.65
CA GLU A 79 6.08 -2.30 1.56
C GLU A 79 7.08 -1.98 0.44
N ASN A 80 8.19 -2.70 0.35
CA ASN A 80 9.14 -2.46 -0.74
C ASN A 80 8.52 -2.76 -2.12
N THR A 81 7.66 -3.79 -2.20
CA THR A 81 6.95 -4.10 -3.45
C THR A 81 5.93 -3.02 -3.82
N PHE A 82 5.17 -2.48 -2.85
CA PHE A 82 4.19 -1.43 -3.09
C PHE A 82 4.83 -0.08 -3.36
N ILE A 83 5.90 0.30 -2.65
CA ILE A 83 6.73 1.47 -2.99
C ILE A 83 7.18 1.39 -4.45
N ALA A 84 7.73 0.24 -4.87
CA ALA A 84 8.16 0.02 -6.24
C ALA A 84 6.98 0.07 -7.23
N ALA A 85 5.83 -0.51 -6.87
CA ALA A 85 4.62 -0.49 -7.71
C ALA A 85 4.08 0.93 -7.92
N TYR A 86 4.00 1.74 -6.85
CA TYR A 86 3.54 3.12 -6.95
C TYR A 86 4.55 4.01 -7.68
N LEU A 87 5.85 3.78 -7.52
CA LEU A 87 6.86 4.45 -8.33
C LEU A 87 6.68 4.13 -9.82
N MET A 88 6.45 2.87 -10.18
CA MET A 88 6.16 2.49 -11.56
C MET A 88 4.86 3.08 -12.07
N ALA A 89 3.80 3.11 -11.25
CA ALA A 89 2.54 3.75 -11.59
C ALA A 89 2.72 5.24 -11.89
N THR A 90 3.49 5.95 -11.06
CA THR A 90 3.84 7.36 -11.31
C THR A 90 4.55 7.54 -12.64
N ILE A 91 5.51 6.68 -12.98
CA ILE A 91 6.23 6.73 -14.26
C ILE A 91 5.29 6.46 -15.44
N GLU A 92 4.47 5.41 -15.35
CA GLU A 92 3.52 5.03 -16.40
C GLU A 92 2.49 6.13 -16.65
N PHE A 93 1.86 6.66 -15.60
CA PHE A 93 0.90 7.74 -15.75
C PHE A 93 1.53 9.02 -16.30
N ALA A 94 2.78 9.34 -15.92
CA ALA A 94 3.50 10.47 -16.49
C ALA A 94 3.77 10.27 -18.00
N GLN A 95 4.16 9.06 -18.40
CA GLN A 95 4.36 8.71 -19.81
C GLN A 95 3.04 8.80 -20.60
N MET A 96 1.97 8.20 -20.08
CA MET A 96 0.63 8.26 -20.67
C MET A 96 0.13 9.70 -20.83
N ALA A 97 0.37 10.57 -19.83
CA ALA A 97 0.02 11.98 -19.91
C ALA A 97 0.76 12.70 -21.04
N SER A 98 2.06 12.43 -21.18
CA SER A 98 2.89 12.96 -22.27
C SER A 98 2.37 12.51 -23.64
N ASP A 99 2.08 11.21 -23.80
CA ASP A 99 1.60 10.63 -25.05
C ASP A 99 0.21 11.15 -25.44
N THR A 100 -0.68 11.30 -24.46
CA THR A 100 -2.01 11.90 -24.64
C THR A 100 -1.91 13.35 -25.08
N ARG A 101 -1.00 14.14 -24.48
CA ARG A 101 -0.75 15.54 -24.89
C ARG A 101 -0.18 15.63 -26.30
N GLY A 102 0.69 14.70 -26.67
CA GLY A 102 1.26 14.60 -28.01
C GLY A 102 0.29 14.04 -29.07
N GLY A 103 -0.89 13.58 -28.68
CA GLY A 103 -1.86 12.94 -29.57
C GLY A 103 -1.42 11.57 -30.10
N LEU A 104 -0.49 10.91 -29.41
CA LEU A 104 0.07 9.61 -29.81
C LEU A 104 -0.86 8.45 -29.42
N VAL A 105 -1.45 8.53 -28.23
CA VAL A 105 -2.32 7.51 -27.65
C VAL A 105 -3.52 8.18 -27.00
N ILE A 106 -4.68 7.53 -27.05
CA ILE A 106 -5.87 7.93 -26.27
C ILE A 106 -6.07 6.87 -25.21
N GLU A 107 -5.67 7.21 -23.97
CA GLU A 107 -5.94 6.36 -22.82
C GLU A 107 -7.42 6.36 -22.47
N ARG A 108 -7.94 5.20 -22.07
CA ARG A 108 -9.37 5.02 -21.79
C ARG A 108 -9.62 4.27 -20.51
N ASP A 109 -10.70 4.64 -19.83
CA ASP A 109 -11.24 3.88 -18.72
C ASP A 109 -11.90 2.57 -19.21
N ALA A 110 -12.33 1.74 -18.26
CA ALA A 110 -12.98 0.46 -18.54
C ALA A 110 -14.34 0.59 -19.29
N SER A 111 -14.96 1.77 -19.29
CA SER A 111 -16.18 2.08 -20.04
C SER A 111 -15.91 2.70 -21.41
N GLY A 112 -14.63 2.91 -21.77
CA GLY A 112 -14.21 3.53 -23.02
C GLY A 112 -14.11 5.06 -22.98
N GLY A 113 -14.36 5.69 -21.82
CA GLY A 113 -14.20 7.13 -21.60
C GLY A 113 -12.73 7.52 -21.72
N ALA A 114 -12.42 8.58 -22.48
CA ALA A 114 -11.05 9.01 -22.69
C ALA A 114 -10.53 9.82 -21.48
N TYR A 115 -9.34 9.48 -21.01
CA TYR A 115 -8.62 10.30 -20.03
C TYR A 115 -7.95 11.47 -20.72
N THR A 116 -7.99 12.63 -20.07
CA THR A 116 -7.15 13.77 -20.45
C THR A 116 -5.73 13.59 -19.90
N ALA A 117 -4.76 14.30 -20.49
CA ALA A 117 -3.41 14.35 -19.91
C ALA A 117 -3.42 14.80 -18.43
N ARG A 118 -4.35 15.70 -18.08
CA ARG A 118 -4.50 16.21 -16.71
C ARG A 118 -5.01 15.15 -15.74
N ASP A 119 -5.89 14.25 -16.20
CA ASP A 119 -6.36 13.13 -15.37
C ASP A 119 -5.22 12.18 -15.06
N LEU A 120 -4.38 11.88 -16.06
CA LEU A 120 -3.22 11.02 -15.92
C LEU A 120 -2.14 11.64 -15.01
N GLU A 121 -1.88 12.94 -15.12
CA GLU A 121 -0.99 13.66 -14.19
C GLU A 121 -1.51 13.61 -12.75
N TYR A 122 -2.83 13.73 -12.57
CA TYR A 122 -3.46 13.58 -11.27
C TYR A 122 -3.28 12.15 -10.72
N PHE A 123 -3.44 11.11 -11.54
CA PHE A 123 -3.20 9.73 -11.10
C PHE A 123 -1.73 9.50 -10.71
N ALA A 124 -0.78 10.07 -11.45
CA ALA A 124 0.64 10.03 -11.10
C ALA A 124 0.90 10.69 -9.73
N GLN A 125 0.26 11.83 -9.47
CA GLN A 125 0.34 12.56 -8.19
C GLN A 125 -0.26 11.75 -7.03
N VAL A 126 -1.41 11.12 -7.24
CA VAL A 126 -2.04 10.24 -6.24
C VAL A 126 -1.14 9.05 -5.92
N ALA A 127 -0.61 8.37 -6.94
CA ALA A 127 0.31 7.24 -6.76
C ALA A 127 1.56 7.66 -5.98
N ALA A 128 2.16 8.81 -6.31
CA ALA A 128 3.32 9.31 -5.60
C ALA A 128 3.01 9.68 -4.13
N SER A 129 1.80 10.20 -3.86
CA SER A 129 1.39 10.51 -2.49
C SER A 129 1.23 9.25 -1.63
N ILE A 130 0.69 8.17 -2.20
CA ILE A 130 0.59 6.88 -1.51
C ILE A 130 1.97 6.27 -1.30
N MET A 131 2.85 6.30 -2.31
CA MET A 131 4.25 5.84 -2.19
C MET A 131 4.98 6.44 -0.98
N GLY A 132 4.72 7.72 -0.68
CA GLY A 132 5.28 8.38 0.50
C GLY A 132 4.83 7.75 1.81
N VAL A 133 3.55 7.36 1.91
CA VAL A 133 2.99 6.66 3.08
C VAL A 133 3.57 5.25 3.20
N GLU A 134 3.67 4.50 2.11
CA GLU A 134 4.28 3.14 2.12
C GLU A 134 5.76 3.18 2.57
N ALA A 135 6.49 4.25 2.22
CA ALA A 135 7.84 4.46 2.71
C ALA A 135 7.88 4.63 4.24
N GLU A 136 6.88 5.29 4.83
CA GLU A 136 6.73 5.42 6.29
C GLU A 136 6.36 4.09 6.96
N HIS A 137 5.49 3.29 6.34
CA HIS A 137 5.18 1.93 6.82
C HIS A 137 6.44 1.05 6.90
N ARG A 138 7.33 1.14 5.91
CA ARG A 138 8.63 0.46 5.95
C ARG A 138 9.51 0.98 7.09
N VAL A 139 9.52 2.30 7.33
CA VAL A 139 10.24 2.90 8.48
C VAL A 139 9.69 2.35 9.80
N LEU A 140 8.37 2.27 9.96
CA LEU A 140 7.72 1.68 11.13
C LEU A 140 8.24 0.26 11.40
N GLY A 141 8.29 -0.60 10.38
CA GLY A 141 8.82 -1.95 10.52
C GLY A 141 10.26 -1.97 11.06
N ARG A 142 11.10 -1.04 10.60
CA ARG A 142 12.49 -0.89 11.08
C ARG A 142 12.56 -0.37 12.52
N VAL A 143 11.75 0.63 12.89
CA VAL A 143 11.67 1.18 14.25
C VAL A 143 11.27 0.11 15.25
N VAL A 144 10.23 -0.66 14.94
CA VAL A 144 9.70 -1.71 15.83
C VAL A 144 10.70 -2.85 16.03
N MET A 145 11.56 -3.10 15.04
CA MET A 145 12.67 -4.04 15.13
C MET A 145 13.95 -3.43 15.73
N ASN A 146 13.91 -2.20 16.25
CA ASN A 146 15.05 -1.45 16.78
C ASN A 146 16.22 -1.31 15.78
N GLN A 147 15.92 -1.26 14.47
CA GLN A 147 16.91 -1.10 13.41
C GLN A 147 17.25 0.38 13.22
N ASN A 148 18.52 0.74 13.44
CA ASN A 148 19.00 2.12 13.38
C ASN A 148 20.06 2.31 12.27
N PRO A 149 19.95 3.36 11.42
CA PRO A 149 18.82 4.30 11.36
C PRO A 149 17.56 3.63 10.78
N ALA A 150 16.39 4.21 11.03
CA ALA A 150 15.11 3.67 10.54
C ALA A 150 14.89 3.93 9.02
N ASN A 151 15.63 4.87 8.43
CA ASN A 151 15.78 5.03 6.98
C ASN A 151 17.26 5.34 6.65
N ASN A 152 17.77 4.76 5.57
CA ASN A 152 19.13 4.99 5.04
C ASN A 152 19.17 5.00 3.51
N THR A 153 18.10 5.46 2.86
CA THR A 153 17.98 5.52 1.41
C THR A 153 17.89 6.97 0.94
N ASN A 154 18.57 7.30 -0.15
CA ASN A 154 18.48 8.62 -0.79
C ASN A 154 17.32 8.70 -1.79
N TYR A 155 16.96 7.55 -2.38
CA TYR A 155 15.92 7.42 -3.39
C TYR A 155 15.24 6.06 -3.22
N GLU A 156 13.93 6.03 -3.41
CA GLU A 156 13.20 4.78 -3.52
C GLU A 156 13.60 4.02 -4.78
N ARG A 157 13.40 2.69 -4.73
CA ARG A 157 13.83 1.77 -5.78
C ARG A 157 12.63 1.10 -6.39
N THR A 158 12.76 0.73 -7.66
CA THR A 158 11.74 -0.06 -8.35
C THR A 158 11.84 -1.55 -8.03
N ASP A 159 12.84 -1.98 -7.25
CA ASP A 159 13.09 -3.40 -6.93
C ASP A 159 12.98 -4.33 -8.15
N LEU A 160 13.58 -3.86 -9.26
CA LEU A 160 13.59 -4.54 -10.56
C LEU A 160 12.22 -4.62 -11.24
N LEU A 161 11.15 -4.04 -10.70
CA LEU A 161 9.91 -3.85 -11.43
C LEU A 161 10.13 -2.94 -12.63
N THR A 162 9.45 -3.26 -13.72
CA THR A 162 9.46 -2.48 -14.97
C THR A 162 8.08 -2.00 -15.37
N THR A 163 7.03 -2.43 -14.65
CA THR A 163 5.64 -2.06 -14.89
C THR A 163 4.76 -2.42 -13.70
N VAL A 164 3.61 -1.79 -13.54
CA VAL A 164 2.58 -2.19 -12.57
C VAL A 164 1.92 -3.50 -13.01
N TYR A 165 1.58 -3.60 -14.29
CA TYR A 165 0.81 -4.70 -14.87
C TYR A 165 1.47 -5.25 -16.14
N ASN A 166 1.20 -6.52 -16.46
CA ASN A 166 1.68 -7.24 -17.64
C ASN A 166 3.20 -7.54 -17.65
N GLY A 167 3.56 -8.82 -17.75
CA GLY A 167 4.95 -9.27 -17.83
C GLY A 167 5.53 -9.78 -16.50
N LYS A 168 6.66 -10.49 -16.61
CA LYS A 168 7.28 -11.23 -15.49
C LYS A 168 7.89 -10.34 -14.40
N ARG A 169 8.15 -9.07 -14.71
CA ARG A 169 8.70 -8.06 -13.79
C ARG A 169 7.65 -6.98 -13.49
N SER A 170 6.39 -7.38 -13.40
CA SER A 170 5.28 -6.51 -13.01
C SER A 170 4.99 -6.63 -11.52
N ALA A 171 4.43 -5.56 -10.92
CA ALA A 171 3.95 -5.62 -9.53
C ALA A 171 2.95 -6.77 -9.33
N VAL A 172 2.03 -6.96 -10.28
CA VAL A 172 1.08 -8.08 -10.25
C VAL A 172 1.79 -9.43 -10.22
N ALA A 173 2.82 -9.64 -11.03
CA ALA A 173 3.58 -10.91 -11.03
C ALA A 173 4.28 -11.16 -9.68
N VAL A 174 4.87 -10.13 -9.06
CA VAL A 174 5.57 -10.24 -7.78
C VAL A 174 4.61 -10.45 -6.61
N LEU A 175 3.39 -9.89 -6.67
CA LEU A 175 2.38 -10.02 -5.63
C LEU A 175 1.52 -11.27 -5.77
N THR A 176 1.46 -11.89 -6.95
CA THR A 176 0.67 -13.11 -7.23
C THR A 176 0.90 -14.26 -6.23
N PRO A 177 2.13 -14.52 -5.71
CA PRO A 177 2.34 -15.53 -4.67
C PRO A 177 1.51 -15.33 -3.40
N PHE A 178 1.14 -14.09 -3.06
CA PHE A 178 0.26 -13.80 -1.92
C PHE A 178 -1.22 -14.00 -2.23
N LEU A 179 -1.58 -14.30 -3.47
CA LEU A 179 -2.96 -14.45 -3.94
C LEU A 179 -3.34 -15.91 -4.22
N SER A 180 -2.38 -16.83 -4.16
CA SER A 180 -2.55 -18.24 -4.52
C SER A 180 -2.22 -19.16 -3.34
N PRO A 181 -2.99 -20.25 -3.14
CA PRO A 181 -2.66 -21.24 -2.12
C PRO A 181 -1.34 -21.97 -2.45
N GLY A 182 -0.67 -22.48 -1.42
CA GLY A 182 0.59 -23.21 -1.57
C GLY A 182 1.02 -23.92 -0.29
N ALA A 183 1.98 -24.84 -0.41
CA ALA A 183 2.57 -25.51 0.75
C ALA A 183 3.26 -24.47 1.66
N GLY A 184 2.99 -24.54 2.97
CA GLY A 184 3.54 -23.61 3.94
C GLY A 184 2.90 -22.22 3.95
N LEU A 185 1.74 -22.05 3.31
CA LEU A 185 0.96 -20.81 3.36
C LEU A 185 -0.34 -21.00 4.15
N THR A 186 -0.73 -19.96 4.89
CA THR A 186 -1.99 -19.86 5.62
C THR A 186 -2.89 -18.84 4.92
N ALA A 187 -4.17 -19.16 4.75
CA ALA A 187 -5.17 -18.28 4.15
C ALA A 187 -5.73 -17.27 5.17
N TYR A 188 -5.86 -16.01 4.74
CA TYR A 188 -6.42 -14.91 5.51
C TYR A 188 -7.50 -14.21 4.67
N SER A 189 -8.64 -13.93 5.29
CA SER A 189 -9.80 -13.32 4.63
C SER A 189 -9.77 -11.80 4.73
N LEU A 190 -9.96 -11.11 3.60
CA LEU A 190 -10.18 -9.67 3.56
C LEU A 190 -11.38 -9.28 4.41
N GLN A 191 -12.49 -10.03 4.30
CA GLN A 191 -13.70 -9.78 5.07
C GLN A 191 -13.43 -9.86 6.58
N THR A 192 -12.64 -10.86 7.03
CA THR A 192 -12.27 -10.98 8.44
C THR A 192 -11.43 -9.78 8.89
N ALA A 193 -10.45 -9.34 8.09
CA ALA A 193 -9.66 -8.16 8.42
C ALA A 193 -10.55 -6.91 8.56
N LEU A 194 -11.41 -6.65 7.57
CA LEU A 194 -12.28 -5.49 7.56
C LEU A 194 -13.36 -5.51 8.66
N THR A 195 -13.90 -6.68 9.00
CA THR A 195 -14.85 -6.81 10.13
C THR A 195 -14.21 -6.43 11.46
N ASN A 196 -12.92 -6.73 11.65
CA ASN A 196 -12.22 -6.46 12.91
C ASN A 196 -11.54 -5.08 12.95
N ALA A 197 -11.22 -4.48 11.81
CA ALA A 197 -10.52 -3.19 11.73
C ALA A 197 -11.16 -2.06 12.57
N PRO A 198 -12.50 -1.88 12.63
CA PRO A 198 -13.11 -0.84 13.46
C PRO A 198 -12.75 -0.92 14.95
N SER A 199 -12.45 -2.11 15.47
CA SER A 199 -12.07 -2.30 16.89
C SER A 199 -10.70 -1.72 17.25
N VAL A 200 -9.86 -1.46 16.25
CA VAL A 200 -8.51 -0.94 16.40
C VAL A 200 -8.28 0.34 15.60
N TYR A 201 -9.34 0.92 15.02
CA TYR A 201 -9.25 2.09 14.17
C TYR A 201 -8.54 3.25 14.88
N LEU A 202 -7.68 3.93 14.12
CA LEU A 202 -7.13 5.22 14.50
C LEU A 202 -7.43 6.22 13.38
N ASN A 203 -7.89 7.41 13.75
CA ASN A 203 -8.27 8.42 12.78
C ASN A 203 -7.02 9.01 12.11
N VAL A 204 -6.93 8.83 10.79
CA VAL A 204 -5.85 9.37 9.95
C VAL A 204 -6.42 10.52 9.10
N PRO A 205 -5.94 11.76 9.27
CA PRO A 205 -6.47 12.91 8.54
C PRO A 205 -5.93 12.97 7.11
N GLY A 206 -6.67 13.64 6.24
CA GLY A 206 -6.27 13.86 4.85
C GLY A 206 -7.10 13.04 3.86
N GLY A 207 -6.90 13.33 2.58
CA GLY A 207 -7.52 12.62 1.47
C GLY A 207 -6.63 12.75 0.23
N PRO A 208 -7.07 12.22 -0.92
CA PRO A 208 -6.33 12.35 -2.16
C PRO A 208 -5.97 13.82 -2.44
N PRO A 209 -4.80 14.09 -3.04
CA PRO A 209 -4.41 15.45 -3.41
C PRO A 209 -5.46 16.10 -4.31
N LYS A 210 -5.41 17.43 -4.44
CA LYS A 210 -6.21 18.12 -5.46
C LYS A 210 -5.55 17.91 -6.84
N PRO A 211 -6.34 17.78 -7.92
CA PRO A 211 -5.81 17.74 -9.27
C PRO A 211 -4.86 18.91 -9.55
N PRO A 212 -3.77 18.69 -10.31
CA PRO A 212 -2.76 19.72 -10.53
C PRO A 212 -3.37 20.92 -11.26
N SER A 213 -2.92 22.11 -10.90
CA SER A 213 -3.21 23.38 -11.59
C SER A 213 -1.91 24.00 -12.07
N TYR A 214 -1.78 24.15 -13.38
CA TYR A 214 -0.60 24.75 -13.99
C TYR A 214 -0.81 26.26 -14.17
N PRO A 215 0.21 27.08 -13.91
CA PRO A 215 0.18 28.48 -14.33
C PRO A 215 0.03 28.56 -15.86
N ALA A 216 -0.65 29.59 -16.35
CA ALA A 216 -0.75 29.82 -17.78
C ALA A 216 0.64 30.07 -18.39
N GLY A 217 1.03 29.28 -19.41
CA GLY A 217 2.24 29.51 -20.20
C GLY A 217 3.45 28.62 -19.90
N HIS A 218 3.25 27.47 -19.25
CA HIS A 218 4.26 26.40 -19.14
C HIS A 218 3.91 25.18 -20.00
#